data_AF-A0A7Y5H4T2-F1
#
_entry.id   AF-A0A7Y5H4T2-F1
#
_cell.length_a   1.000
_cell.length_b   1.000
_cell.length_c   1.000
_cell.angle_alpha   90.00
_cell.angle_beta   90.00
_cell.angle_gamma   90.00
#
_symmetry.space_group_name_H-M   'P 1'
#
loop_
_entity.id
_entity.type
_entity.pdbx_description
1 polymer ?
#
loop_
_entity_poly.entity_id
_entity_poly.type
_entity_poly.pdbx_seq_one_letter_code
_entity_poly.pdbx_strand_id
1 'polypeptide(L)'
;MADCHHRIVQQNELGYVSVCETCERIQVGFGTALANFTRREFSDFRERIIRERRALKSEPNPREKNIFIETSSRAWHLALTSSELSKLTDLLEKADTVLSLTSQRTTYYN
;
A
#
# COMPACT_ATOMS: atom_id res chain seq x y z
N MET A 1 9.64 22.25 9.78
CA MET A 1 9.04 20.96 9.38
C MET A 1 7.58 21.25 9.16
N ALA A 2 7.08 21.13 7.92
CA ALA A 2 5.66 21.36 7.66
C ALA A 2 4.83 20.34 8.45
N ASP A 3 3.81 20.81 9.16
CA ASP A 3 2.89 19.98 9.91
C ASP A 3 2.22 18.98 8.94
N CYS A 4 2.39 17.68 9.18
CA CYS A 4 1.84 16.63 8.31
C CYS A 4 0.54 16.11 8.91
N HIS A 5 -0.58 16.47 8.29
CA HIS A 5 -1.91 16.01 8.70
C HIS A 5 -2.34 14.80 7.86
N HIS A 6 -2.18 13.60 8.42
CA HIS A 6 -2.56 12.35 7.76
C HIS A 6 -4.01 11.97 8.04
N ARG A 7 -4.77 11.71 6.97
CA ARG A 7 -6.09 11.09 7.04
C ARG A 7 -6.02 9.66 6.52
N ILE A 8 -6.54 8.71 7.31
CA ILE A 8 -6.65 7.30 6.88
C ILE A 8 -7.68 7.22 5.74
N VAL A 9 -7.27 6.62 4.62
CA VAL A 9 -8.13 6.38 3.45
C VAL A 9 -8.67 4.96 3.44
N GLN A 10 -7.91 4.01 3.98
CA GLN A 10 -8.36 2.64 4.14
C GLN A 10 -7.56 1.93 5.23
N GLN A 11 -8.18 0.96 5.90
CA GLN A 11 -7.50 0.11 6.89
C GLN A 11 -8.09 -1.30 6.94
N ASN A 12 -7.30 -2.22 7.47
CA ASN A 12 -7.72 -3.56 7.87
C ASN A 12 -6.97 -3.97 9.15
N GLU A 13 -7.12 -5.22 9.58
CA GLU A 13 -6.52 -5.75 10.80
C GLU A 13 -4.99 -5.86 10.76
N LEU A 14 -4.37 -5.72 9.58
CA LEU A 14 -2.92 -5.79 9.40
C LEU A 14 -2.27 -4.43 9.11
N GLY A 15 -3.05 -3.39 8.85
CA GLY A 15 -2.46 -2.12 8.45
C GLY A 15 -3.43 -1.06 7.95
N TYR A 16 -2.86 0.03 7.44
CA TYR A 16 -3.58 1.17 6.91
C TYR A 16 -2.87 1.82 5.73
N VAL A 17 -3.65 2.55 4.94
CA VAL A 17 -3.17 3.55 3.99
C VAL A 17 -3.74 4.90 4.43
N SER A 18 -2.87 5.90 4.49
CA SER A 18 -3.26 7.29 4.76
C SER A 18 -2.65 8.23 3.74
N VAL A 19 -3.23 9.41 3.59
CA VAL A 19 -2.68 10.48 2.77
C VAL A 19 -2.55 11.74 3.61
N CYS A 20 -1.42 12.43 3.48
CA CYS A 20 -1.24 13.75 4.06
C CYS A 20 -1.95 14.78 3.19
N GLU A 21 -2.82 15.59 3.79
CA GLU A 21 -3.57 16.63 3.05
C GLU A 21 -2.70 17.85 2.74
N THR A 22 -1.53 17.96 3.38
CA THR A 22 -0.60 19.08 3.20
C THR A 22 0.50 18.79 2.18
N CYS A 23 1.11 17.60 2.25
CA CYS A 23 2.25 17.25 1.40
C CYS A 23 1.94 16.13 0.40
N GLU A 24 0.69 15.66 0.36
CA GLU A 24 0.16 14.64 -0.55
C GLU A 24 0.90 13.29 -0.52
N ARG A 25 1.73 13.09 0.52
CA ARG A 25 2.44 11.82 0.73
C ARG A 25 1.47 10.76 1.21
N ILE A 26 1.57 9.59 0.60
CA ILE A 26 0.80 8.40 0.97
C ILE A 26 1.66 7.57 1.90
N GLN A 27 1.11 7.21 3.05
CA GLN A 27 1.79 6.33 3.99
C GLN A 27 1.05 5.00 4.04
N VAL A 28 1.81 3.91 3.93
CA VAL A 28 1.33 2.55 4.10
C VAL A 28 2.00 1.96 5.32
N GLY A 29 1.20 1.68 6.36
CA GLY A 29 1.60 0.86 7.49
C GLY A 29 1.07 -0.56 7.28
N PHE A 30 1.92 -1.57 7.35
CA PHE A 30 1.50 -2.97 7.23
C PHE A 30 2.37 -3.90 8.09
N GLY A 31 1.76 -4.55 9.07
CA GLY A 31 2.46 -5.26 10.13
C GLY A 31 3.38 -4.31 10.90
N THR A 32 4.68 -4.57 10.86
CA THR A 32 5.72 -3.73 11.48
C THR A 32 6.45 -2.82 10.47
N ALA A 33 6.04 -2.83 9.19
CA ALA A 33 6.64 -2.01 8.16
C ALA A 33 5.86 -0.70 7.97
N LEU A 34 6.60 0.39 7.78
CA LEU A 34 6.07 1.69 7.44
C LEU A 34 6.80 2.25 6.23
N ALA A 35 6.06 2.65 5.20
CA ALA A 35 6.62 3.25 4.00
C ALA A 35 5.85 4.52 3.62
N ASN A 36 6.60 5.52 3.15
CA ASN A 36 6.06 6.79 2.66
C ASN A 36 6.32 6.89 1.16
N PHE A 37 5.31 7.29 0.41
CA PHE A 37 5.30 7.28 -1.04
C PHE A 37 4.75 8.60 -1.60
N THR A 38 5.25 9.01 -2.76
CA THR A 38 4.50 9.82 -3.71
C THR A 38 3.36 9.01 -4.33
N ARG A 39 2.41 9.66 -5.02
CA ARG A 39 1.34 8.94 -5.74
C ARG A 39 1.88 7.95 -6.77
N ARG A 40 2.95 8.31 -7.49
CA ARG A 40 3.61 7.44 -8.47
C ARG A 40 4.22 6.22 -7.80
N GLU A 41 5.04 6.41 -6.76
CA GLU A 41 5.69 5.31 -6.05
C GLU A 41 4.65 4.38 -5.40
N PHE A 42 3.53 4.90 -4.93
CA PHE A 42 2.42 4.10 -4.43
C PHE A 42 1.80 3.23 -5.53
N SER A 43 1.57 3.78 -6.73
CA SER A 43 1.06 3.01 -7.88
C SER A 43 2.03 1.91 -8.28
N ASP A 44 3.32 2.24 -8.40
CA ASP A 44 4.38 1.28 -8.76
C ASP A 44 4.47 0.15 -7.71
N PHE A 45 4.38 0.50 -6.42
CA PHE A 45 4.36 -0.46 -5.32
C PHE A 45 3.13 -1.37 -5.40
N ARG A 46 1.92 -0.81 -5.57
CA ARG A 46 0.68 -1.59 -5.74
C ARG A 46 0.78 -2.57 -6.91
N GLU A 47 1.24 -2.10 -8.07
CA GLU A 47 1.40 -2.96 -9.26
C GLU A 47 2.42 -4.07 -9.03
N ARG A 48 3.50 -3.79 -8.31
CA ARG A 48 4.45 -4.83 -7.87
C ARG A 48 3.74 -5.88 -7.03
N ILE A 49 3.01 -5.49 -5.98
CA ILE A 49 2.28 -6.42 -5.11
C ILE A 49 1.31 -7.31 -5.92
N ILE A 50 0.56 -6.72 -6.85
CA ILE A 50 -0.38 -7.45 -7.71
C ILE A 50 0.36 -8.46 -8.61
N ARG A 51 1.51 -8.07 -9.18
CA ARG A 51 2.33 -8.97 -9.99
C ARG A 51 2.87 -10.14 -9.19
N GLU A 52 3.40 -9.89 -7.99
CA GLU A 52 3.89 -10.94 -7.09
C GLU A 52 2.75 -11.92 -6.75
N ARG A 53 1.55 -11.40 -6.42
CA ARG A 53 0.37 -12.24 -6.16
C ARG A 53 -0.01 -13.10 -7.36
N ARG A 54 0.01 -12.55 -8.58
CA ARG A 54 -0.32 -13.29 -9.81
C ARG A 54 0.76 -14.32 -10.20
N ALA A 55 2.01 -14.10 -9.81
CA ALA A 55 3.12 -15.00 -10.11
C ALA A 55 3.11 -16.27 -9.24
N LEU A 56 2.35 -16.30 -8.15
CA LEU A 56 2.18 -17.49 -7.32
C LEU A 56 1.44 -18.57 -8.10
N LYS A 57 2.18 -19.61 -8.52
CA LYS A 57 1.67 -20.73 -9.33
C LYS A 57 0.73 -21.66 -8.56
N SER A 58 0.84 -21.69 -7.24
CA SER A 58 -0.01 -22.43 -6.31
C SER A 58 -0.18 -21.60 -5.05
N GLU A 59 -1.30 -21.76 -4.33
CA GLU A 59 -1.46 -21.12 -3.03
C GLU A 59 -0.42 -21.70 -2.06
N PRO A 60 0.60 -20.91 -1.65
CA PRO A 60 1.55 -21.36 -0.64
C PRO A 60 0.81 -21.56 0.68
N ASN A 61 1.40 -22.33 1.60
CA ASN A 61 0.84 -22.48 2.95
C ASN A 61 0.48 -21.08 3.51
N PRO A 62 -0.80 -20.83 3.85
CA PRO A 62 -1.29 -19.49 4.18
C PRO A 62 -0.68 -18.91 5.46
N ARG A 63 0.06 -19.73 6.22
CA ARG A 63 0.71 -19.35 7.50
C ARG A 63 2.24 -19.27 7.41
N GLU A 64 2.84 -19.69 6.30
CA GLU A 64 4.29 -19.65 6.14
C GLU A 64 4.72 -18.35 5.47
N LYS A 65 5.73 -17.70 6.07
CA LYS A 65 6.36 -16.48 5.54
C LYS A 65 7.35 -16.84 4.44
N ASN A 66 6.83 -17.20 3.28
CA ASN A 66 7.62 -17.69 2.14
C ASN A 66 7.51 -16.81 0.89
N ILE A 67 6.82 -15.68 0.98
CA ILE A 67 6.74 -14.69 -0.09
C ILE A 67 7.59 -13.49 0.32
N PHE A 68 8.60 -13.17 -0.49
CA PHE A 68 9.52 -12.07 -0.24
C PHE A 68 9.37 -11.02 -1.32
N ILE A 69 8.94 -9.81 -0.92
CA ILE A 69 8.79 -8.68 -1.82
C ILE A 69 9.91 -7.71 -1.53
N GLU A 70 10.77 -7.45 -2.53
CA GLU A 70 11.83 -6.47 -2.35
C GLU A 70 11.21 -5.08 -2.19
N THR A 71 11.77 -4.29 -1.29
CA THR A 71 11.39 -2.88 -1.15
C THR A 71 12.23 -2.02 -2.10
N SER A 72 11.96 -0.72 -2.16
CA SER A 72 12.84 0.23 -2.85
C SER A 72 14.25 0.27 -2.24
N SER A 73 14.41 -0.20 -1.00
CA SER A 73 15.71 -0.44 -0.38
C SER A 73 16.15 -1.88 -0.61
N ARG A 74 17.33 -2.08 -1.22
CA ARG A 74 17.94 -3.41 -1.40
C ARG A 74 18.24 -4.14 -0.08
N ALA A 75 18.26 -3.41 1.03
CA ALA A 75 18.53 -3.96 2.35
C ALA A 75 17.30 -4.60 3.02
N TRP A 76 16.08 -4.28 2.56
CA TRP A 76 14.85 -4.69 3.23
C TRP A 76 13.89 -5.39 2.28
N HIS A 77 13.33 -6.49 2.78
CA HIS A 77 12.30 -7.28 2.10
C HIS A 77 11.08 -7.38 3.01
N LEU A 78 9.89 -7.36 2.42
CA LEU A 78 8.68 -7.74 3.12
C LEU A 78 8.55 -9.26 3.04
N ALA A 79 8.60 -9.92 4.19
CA ALA A 79 8.29 -11.34 4.32
C ALA A 79 6.81 -11.50 4.67
N LEU A 80 6.06 -12.17 3.78
CA LEU A 80 4.62 -12.29 3.85
C LEU A 80 4.19 -13.75 3.72
N THR A 81 3.07 -14.07 4.37
CA THR A 81 2.28 -15.25 4.04
C THR A 81 1.34 -14.95 2.89
N SER A 82 0.78 -15.99 2.25
CA SER A 82 -0.23 -15.82 1.20
C SER A 82 -1.47 -15.03 1.68
N SER A 83 -1.87 -15.25 2.93
CA SER A 83 -3.01 -14.53 3.53
C SER A 83 -2.70 -13.05 3.71
N GLU A 84 -1.50 -12.72 4.20
CA GLU A 84 -1.08 -11.32 4.36
C GLU A 84 -0.91 -10.63 3.01
N LEU A 85 -0.34 -11.31 2.00
CA LEU A 85 -0.25 -10.77 0.65
C LEU A 85 -1.63 -10.43 0.08
N SER A 86 -2.60 -11.31 0.28
CA SER A 86 -3.97 -11.07 -0.19
C SER A 86 -4.60 -9.85 0.50
N LYS A 87 -4.41 -9.72 1.82
CA LYS A 87 -4.89 -8.57 2.60
C LYS A 87 -4.18 -7.26 2.23
N LEU A 88 -2.87 -7.31 1.98
CA LEU A 88 -2.11 -6.16 1.49
C LEU A 88 -2.60 -5.74 0.10
N THR A 89 -2.83 -6.70 -0.80
CA THR A 89 -3.34 -6.42 -2.15
C THR A 89 -4.70 -5.71 -2.09
N ASP A 90 -5.64 -6.28 -1.34
CA ASP A 90 -6.98 -5.71 -1.16
C ASP A 90 -6.95 -4.31 -0.52
N LEU A 91 -6.10 -4.12 0.49
CA LEU A 91 -5.88 -2.83 1.14
C LEU A 91 -5.42 -1.76 0.14
N LEU A 92 -4.44 -2.08 -0.71
CA LEU A 92 -3.87 -1.15 -1.68
C LEU A 92 -4.85 -0.85 -2.83
N GLU A 93 -5.60 -1.83 -3.33
CA GLU A 93 -6.60 -1.64 -4.39
C GLU A 93 -7.77 -0.77 -3.92
N LYS A 94 -8.29 -1.02 -2.72
CA LYS A 94 -9.35 -0.19 -2.13
C LYS A 94 -8.86 1.23 -1.84
N ALA A 95 -7.66 1.37 -1.30
CA ALA A 95 -7.07 2.68 -1.07
C ALA A 95 -6.89 3.47 -2.38
N ASP A 96 -6.40 2.84 -3.45
CA ASP A 96 -6.23 3.52 -4.74
C ASP A 96 -7.56 4.01 -5.34
N THR A 97 -8.63 3.23 -5.17
CA THR A 97 -9.98 3.63 -5.59
C THR A 97 -10.40 4.93 -4.87
N VAL A 98 -10.26 4.97 -3.54
CA VAL A 98 -10.59 6.16 -2.74
C VAL A 98 -9.72 7.36 -3.10
N LEU A 99 -8.41 7.14 -3.25
CA LEU A 99 -7.44 8.17 -3.61
C LEU A 99 -7.68 8.73 -5.03
N SER A 100 -8.21 7.93 -5.96
CA SER A 100 -8.54 8.38 -7.33
C SER A 100 -9.83 9.20 -7.39
N LEU A 101 -10.81 8.87 -6.54
CA LEU A 101 -12.06 9.63 -6.44
C LEU A 101 -11.87 10.98 -5.74
N THR A 102 -10.94 11.04 -4.78
CA THR A 102 -10.66 12.29 -4.03
C THR A 102 -9.87 13.30 -4.85
N SER A 103 -9.00 12.86 -5.77
CA SER A 103 -8.30 13.76 -6.70
C SER A 103 -9.20 14.44 -7.73
N GLN A 104 -10.44 13.98 -7.92
CA GLN A 104 -11.39 14.54 -8.90
C GLN A 104 -12.30 15.64 -8.32
N ARG A 105 -12.33 15.82 -6.99
CA ARG A 105 -13.22 16.80 -6.34
C ARG A 105 -12.69 18.24 -6.34
N THR A 106 -11.40 18.45 -6.59
CA THR A 106 -10.77 19.78 -6.64
C THR A 106 -10.95 20.52 -7.97
N THR A 107 -11.45 19.87 -9.02
CA THR A 107 -11.62 20.48 -10.36
C THR A 107 -13.00 21.06 -10.66
N TYR A 108 -13.97 20.98 -9.73
CA TYR A 108 -15.35 21.45 -9.97
C TYR A 108 -15.77 22.70 -9.18
N TYR A 109 -14.82 23.37 -8.52
CA TYR A 109 -15.04 24.63 -7.82
C TYR A 109 -13.98 25.67 -8.19
N ASN A 110 -13.92 26.05 -9.47
CA ASN A 110 -13.32 27.31 -9.93
C ASN A 110 -14.17 27.88 -11.06
#